data_AF-A0A8F8SS35-F1
#
_entry.id   AF-A0A8F8SS35-F1
#
_cell.length_a   1.000
_cell.length_b   1.000
_cell.length_c   1.000
_cell.angle_alpha   90.00
_cell.angle_beta   90.00
_cell.angle_gamma   90.00
#
_symmetry.space_group_name_H-M   'P 1'
#
loop_
_entity.id
_entity.type
_entity.pdbx_description
1 polymer ?
#
loop_
_entity_poly.entity_id
_entity_poly.type
_entity_poly.pdbx_seq_one_letter_code
_entity_poly.pdbx_strand_id
1 'polypeptide(L)'
;TGLDISCMSFFSVGFIVKGSPLSNNYSSATVDVKEAKLSPYWVTGFADAESSFSLKVSKSSSIRSGWHLMAGLSHKRLYSTVNLQPEVDPYWVTGFCDGESCFSLRVAKKSTSKVGWGVTPDFRILLHIKDVIMLRKIHSFFGVGTIYMRESHNTVTYVVQSLRDITNIIIPHFDKYPLITQKRADYLLFKQGVNLLNLKVHSEVEGIREILSLKGSMNKEELSDMLKINFTAILPVTRPVISFEGIPNPHWFAGFVDGEGSFSVDTTKAKTDGSFYTQISFSVSQHVRDELLLTKFVDYLGCGRIVKASNRPDGVLFIVSKFTDIKKKVIPFFHSYPLLGVKSMDYRDFCLIAKIIEDKLHLTPEGFKKIKSLKSGMNSSRISI
;
A
#
# COMPACT_ATOMS: atom_id res chain seq x y z
N THR A 1 -17.27 22.54 5.21
CA THR A 1 -18.40 23.37 4.74
C THR A 1 -17.85 24.36 3.74
N GLY A 2 -18.43 24.42 2.54
CA GLY A 2 -17.90 25.23 1.43
C GLY A 2 -17.93 26.72 1.72
N LEU A 3 -16.90 27.45 1.26
CA LEU A 3 -16.93 28.91 1.20
C LEU A 3 -17.89 29.30 0.06
N ASP A 4 -19.04 29.88 0.40
CA ASP A 4 -19.90 30.52 -0.59
C ASP A 4 -19.37 31.94 -0.84
N ILE A 5 -18.87 32.17 -2.05
CA ILE A 5 -18.19 33.41 -2.47
C ILE A 5 -19.02 34.18 -3.51
N SER A 6 -20.31 33.84 -3.64
CA SER A 6 -21.23 34.35 -4.65
C SER A 6 -21.51 35.86 -4.61
N CYS A 7 -20.97 36.61 -3.63
CA CYS A 7 -21.27 38.04 -3.45
C CYS A 7 -20.07 39.00 -3.61
N MET A 8 -18.93 38.58 -4.18
CA MET A 8 -17.76 39.48 -4.28
C MET A 8 -17.12 39.48 -5.66
N SER A 9 -17.10 40.66 -6.28
CA SER A 9 -16.97 40.82 -7.73
C SER A 9 -15.57 40.67 -8.30
N PHE A 10 -14.48 40.71 -7.52
CA PHE A 10 -13.12 40.47 -8.04
C PHE A 10 -12.17 40.04 -6.91
N PHE A 11 -11.42 38.94 -7.12
CA PHE A 11 -10.30 38.52 -6.26
C PHE A 11 -9.05 38.27 -7.10
N SER A 12 -7.89 38.66 -6.58
CA SER A 12 -6.61 38.07 -6.95
C SER A 12 -6.18 37.11 -5.84
N VAL A 13 -5.79 35.90 -6.22
CA VAL A 13 -5.16 34.93 -5.30
C VAL A 13 -3.67 34.89 -5.62
N GLY A 14 -2.85 35.34 -4.68
CA GLY A 14 -1.39 35.25 -4.79
C GLY A 14 -0.86 34.08 -3.97
N PHE A 15 -0.04 33.23 -4.60
CA PHE A 15 0.69 32.15 -3.94
C PHE A 15 2.10 32.61 -3.63
N ILE A 16 2.57 32.34 -2.40
CA ILE A 16 3.96 32.50 -2.00
C ILE A 16 4.48 31.12 -1.65
N VAL A 17 5.32 30.56 -2.53
CA VAL A 17 6.06 29.32 -2.26
C VAL A 17 7.47 29.71 -1.80
N LYS A 18 7.87 29.24 -0.61
CA LYS A 18 9.22 29.48 -0.08
C LYS A 18 10.14 28.38 -0.58
N GLY A 19 10.93 28.66 -1.61
CA GLY A 19 12.05 27.79 -2.00
C GLY A 19 13.14 27.77 -0.91
N SER A 20 14.03 26.77 -0.98
CA SER A 20 15.12 26.45 -0.03
C SER A 20 15.81 27.65 0.66
N PRO A 21 16.49 27.47 1.82
CA PRO A 21 17.06 28.57 2.62
C PRO A 21 18.11 29.44 1.91
N LEU A 22 18.57 29.05 0.72
CA LEU A 22 19.71 29.65 0.02
C LEU A 22 19.34 30.43 -1.25
N SER A 23 18.05 30.54 -1.61
CA SER A 23 17.62 31.44 -2.70
C SER A 23 16.23 32.03 -2.45
N ASN A 24 16.15 33.36 -2.36
CA ASN A 24 14.90 34.13 -2.27
C ASN A 24 14.20 34.23 -3.64
N ASN A 25 14.01 33.10 -4.31
CA ASN A 25 13.22 33.06 -5.54
C ASN A 25 11.77 32.74 -5.19
N TYR A 26 10.91 33.76 -5.33
CA TYR A 26 9.47 33.63 -5.17
C TYR A 26 8.83 33.40 -6.53
N SER A 27 8.09 32.30 -6.66
CA SER A 27 7.20 32.09 -7.81
C SER A 27 5.79 32.54 -7.41
N SER A 28 5.30 33.61 -8.02
CA SER A 28 3.91 34.06 -7.89
C SER A 28 3.13 33.70 -9.14
N ALA A 29 2.03 32.96 -8.99
CA ALA A 29 1.00 32.84 -10.01
C ALA A 29 -0.20 33.71 -9.61
N THR A 30 -0.74 34.48 -10.56
CA THR A 30 -1.94 35.28 -10.37
C THR A 30 -3.02 34.70 -11.29
N VAL A 31 -4.17 34.33 -10.74
CA VAL A 31 -5.30 33.84 -11.54
C VAL A 31 -6.44 34.84 -11.40
N ASP A 32 -6.88 35.39 -12.52
CA ASP A 32 -8.12 36.16 -12.61
C ASP A 32 -9.30 35.19 -12.62
N VAL A 33 -10.01 35.10 -11.51
CA VAL A 33 -11.17 34.19 -11.39
C VAL A 33 -12.42 34.98 -11.70
N LYS A 34 -12.83 35.03 -12.97
CA LYS A 34 -14.11 35.65 -13.35
C LYS A 34 -15.33 34.77 -13.16
N GLU A 35 -15.16 33.46 -13.07
CA GLU A 35 -16.21 32.50 -12.68
C GLU A 35 -15.58 31.10 -12.68
N ALA A 36 -15.22 30.56 -11.52
CA ALA A 36 -14.93 29.14 -11.41
C ALA A 36 -15.15 28.66 -9.99
N LYS A 37 -16.02 27.65 -9.84
CA LYS A 37 -16.00 26.73 -8.70
C LYS A 37 -14.60 26.10 -8.65
N LEU A 38 -13.75 26.58 -7.75
CA LEU A 38 -12.48 25.91 -7.47
C LEU A 38 -12.79 24.55 -6.83
N SER A 39 -12.45 23.49 -7.55
CA SER A 39 -12.44 22.13 -7.01
C SER A 39 -11.49 22.08 -5.81
N PRO A 40 -11.88 21.47 -4.67
CA PRO A 40 -11.04 21.39 -3.47
C PRO A 40 -9.71 20.66 -3.69
N TYR A 41 -9.57 19.95 -4.81
CA TYR A 41 -8.38 19.18 -5.19
C TYR A 41 -7.27 20.00 -5.87
N TRP A 42 -7.44 21.30 -6.12
CA TRP A 42 -6.38 22.08 -6.78
C TRP A 42 -5.22 22.48 -5.86
N VAL A 43 -5.43 22.43 -4.53
CA VAL A 43 -4.40 22.76 -3.52
C VAL A 43 -3.48 21.57 -3.23
N THR A 44 -3.85 20.34 -3.62
CA THR A 44 -3.09 19.14 -3.27
C THR A 44 -1.82 18.96 -4.12
N GLY A 45 -1.63 19.73 -5.19
CA GLY A 45 -0.43 19.69 -6.02
C GLY A 45 0.77 20.50 -5.50
N PHE A 46 0.58 21.37 -4.50
CA PHE A 46 1.63 22.27 -3.99
C PHE A 46 2.18 21.89 -2.60
N ALA A 47 1.75 20.77 -2.04
CA ALA A 47 2.14 20.32 -0.70
C ALA A 47 3.20 19.18 -0.72
N ASP A 48 3.97 19.06 -1.80
CA ASP A 48 4.99 18.00 -1.98
C ASP A 48 6.35 18.30 -1.32
N ALA A 49 6.48 19.39 -0.57
CA ALA A 49 7.63 19.63 0.30
C ALA A 49 7.18 20.52 1.46
N GLU A 50 7.83 20.42 2.63
CA GLU A 50 7.60 21.15 3.90
C GLU A 50 7.33 22.67 3.76
N SER A 51 6.19 23.05 3.16
CA SER A 51 5.90 24.41 2.76
C SER A 51 4.62 24.84 3.45
N SER A 52 4.76 25.81 4.35
CA SER A 52 3.63 26.63 4.79
C SER A 52 3.17 27.47 3.60
N PHE A 53 1.94 27.30 3.13
CA PHE A 53 1.32 28.24 2.19
C PHE A 53 0.54 29.32 2.94
N SER A 54 0.48 30.52 2.36
CA SER A 54 -0.38 31.59 2.86
C SER A 54 -1.30 32.04 1.72
N LEU A 55 -2.59 32.10 2.01
CA LEU A 55 -3.58 32.59 1.05
C LEU A 55 -3.80 34.07 1.32
N LYS A 56 -3.38 34.94 0.40
CA LYS A 56 -3.70 36.37 0.49
C LYS A 56 -4.91 36.67 -0.38
N VAL A 57 -6.01 37.01 0.26
CA VAL A 57 -7.24 37.46 -0.40
C VAL A 57 -7.26 38.98 -0.34
N SER A 58 -7.19 39.65 -1.49
CA SER A 58 -7.32 41.12 -1.55
C SER A 58 -8.48 41.51 -2.46
N LYS A 59 -9.29 42.49 -2.02
CA LYS A 59 -10.24 43.19 -2.88
C LYS A 59 -9.44 44.14 -3.78
N SER A 60 -9.53 43.96 -5.08
CA SER A 60 -8.97 44.91 -6.03
C SER A 60 -9.83 46.18 -6.02
N SER A 61 -9.33 47.25 -5.41
CA SER A 61 -9.76 48.62 -5.71
C SER A 61 -8.57 49.33 -6.36
N SER A 62 -8.79 49.80 -7.58
CA SER A 62 -7.98 50.71 -8.40
C SER A 62 -6.68 51.24 -7.78
N ILE A 63 -5.58 50.97 -8.48
CA ILE A 63 -4.21 51.48 -8.26
C ILE A 63 -4.21 52.98 -7.98
N ARG A 64 -3.78 53.39 -6.78
CA ARG A 64 -3.14 54.69 -6.53
C ARG A 64 -2.00 54.53 -5.53
N SER A 65 -0.89 55.16 -5.89
CA SER A 65 0.39 55.29 -5.19
C SER A 65 0.27 55.71 -3.72
N GLY A 66 1.00 55.03 -2.82
CA GLY A 66 1.22 55.50 -1.46
C GLY A 66 1.66 54.40 -0.51
N TRP A 67 2.90 54.45 -0.05
CA TRP A 67 3.42 53.59 1.01
C TRP A 67 2.82 54.02 2.35
N HIS A 68 1.81 53.31 2.89
CA HIS A 68 1.42 53.48 4.29
C HIS A 68 0.95 52.18 4.98
N LEU A 69 1.62 51.94 6.13
CA LEU A 69 1.31 51.14 7.32
C LEU A 69 0.55 49.81 7.19
N MET A 70 1.30 48.73 7.43
CA MET A 70 0.80 47.40 7.78
C MET A 70 0.14 47.43 9.17
N ALA A 71 -1.19 47.51 9.22
CA ALA A 71 -1.97 47.20 10.41
C ALA A 71 -2.14 45.68 10.55
N GLY A 72 -2.16 45.21 11.80
CA GLY A 72 -1.90 43.83 12.21
C GLY A 72 -2.73 42.74 11.52
N LEU A 73 -2.03 41.74 11.00
CA LEU A 73 -2.61 40.49 10.52
C LEU A 73 -2.70 39.51 11.71
N SER A 74 -3.92 39.22 12.16
CA SER A 74 -4.12 38.09 13.07
C SER A 74 -3.82 36.80 12.30
N HIS A 75 -2.76 36.08 12.67
CA HIS A 75 -2.49 34.74 12.18
C HIS A 75 -3.54 33.77 12.74
N LYS A 76 -4.72 33.70 12.12
CA LYS A 76 -5.65 32.59 12.37
C LYS A 76 -5.13 31.36 11.65
N ARG A 77 -4.47 30.47 12.38
CA ARG A 77 -4.26 29.08 11.94
C ARG A 77 -5.62 28.40 11.90
N LEU A 78 -6.11 28.15 10.70
CA LEU A 78 -7.31 27.34 10.48
C LEU A 78 -6.88 25.88 10.45
N TYR A 79 -7.14 25.15 11.54
CA TYR A 79 -7.04 23.69 11.55
C TYR A 79 -8.34 23.14 10.98
N SER A 80 -8.25 22.44 9.86
CA SER A 80 -9.36 21.63 9.36
C SER A 80 -9.44 20.37 10.23
N THR A 81 -10.34 20.36 11.21
CA THR A 81 -10.80 19.12 11.88
C THR A 81 -11.90 18.47 11.05
N VAL A 82 -11.58 18.08 9.81
CA VAL A 82 -12.41 17.06 9.13
C VAL A 82 -11.94 15.74 9.70
N ASN A 83 -12.78 15.12 10.53
CA ASN A 83 -12.61 13.74 10.95
C ASN A 83 -12.87 12.88 9.70
N LEU A 84 -11.85 12.77 8.84
CA LEU A 84 -11.85 11.92 7.67
C LEU A 84 -11.89 10.49 8.19
N GLN A 85 -13.05 9.84 8.06
CA GLN A 85 -13.07 8.38 8.09
C GLN A 85 -11.95 7.90 7.15
N PRO A 86 -11.15 6.88 7.53
CA PRO A 86 -10.11 6.40 6.66
C PRO A 86 -10.73 6.04 5.31
N GLU A 87 -10.17 6.57 4.22
CA GLU A 87 -10.62 6.28 2.84
C GLU A 87 -10.51 4.77 2.51
N VAL A 88 -9.77 4.03 3.34
CA VAL A 88 -9.46 2.62 3.19
C VAL A 88 -10.00 1.83 4.39
N ASP A 89 -10.73 0.75 4.11
CA ASP A 89 -11.22 -0.17 5.13
C ASP A 89 -10.05 -0.82 5.91
N PRO A 90 -10.10 -0.90 7.25
CA PRO A 90 -9.01 -1.46 8.04
C PRO A 90 -8.71 -2.93 7.72
N TYR A 91 -9.72 -3.74 7.40
CA TYR A 91 -9.49 -5.12 6.98
C TYR A 91 -8.83 -5.19 5.61
N TRP A 92 -9.12 -4.25 4.70
CA TRP A 92 -8.37 -4.14 3.45
C TRP A 92 -6.88 -3.89 3.73
N VAL A 93 -6.55 -2.98 4.65
CA VAL A 93 -5.15 -2.71 5.03
C VAL A 93 -4.50 -3.96 5.62
N THR A 94 -5.20 -4.66 6.52
CA THR A 94 -4.71 -5.92 7.10
C THR A 94 -4.46 -6.98 6.03
N GLY A 95 -5.39 -7.17 5.11
CA GLY A 95 -5.26 -8.13 4.01
C GLY A 95 -4.09 -7.80 3.08
N PHE A 96 -3.95 -6.54 2.71
CA PHE A 96 -2.82 -6.08 1.92
C PHE A 96 -1.48 -6.31 2.64
N CYS A 97 -1.45 -6.05 3.95
CA CYS A 97 -0.29 -6.32 4.78
C CYS A 97 0.02 -7.81 4.92
N ASP A 98 -0.98 -8.69 4.93
CA ASP A 98 -0.80 -10.16 4.92
C ASP A 98 -0.07 -10.64 3.66
N GLY A 99 -0.21 -9.95 2.53
CA GLY A 99 0.62 -10.16 1.34
C GLY A 99 1.99 -9.46 1.47
N GLU A 100 1.97 -8.13 1.47
CA GLU A 100 3.13 -7.31 1.09
C GLU A 100 3.99 -6.80 2.25
N SER A 101 3.50 -6.88 3.49
CA SER A 101 4.22 -6.29 4.63
C SER A 101 5.29 -7.20 5.23
N CYS A 102 6.20 -6.61 6.00
CA CYS A 102 7.21 -7.30 6.78
C CYS A 102 7.30 -6.69 8.18
N PHE A 103 7.36 -7.56 9.19
CA PHE A 103 7.66 -7.20 10.57
C PHE A 103 9.05 -7.72 10.93
N SER A 104 9.93 -6.84 11.41
CA SER A 104 11.29 -7.25 11.75
C SER A 104 11.86 -6.46 12.93
N LEU A 105 12.81 -7.08 13.60
CA LEU A 105 13.69 -6.43 14.58
C LEU A 105 15.08 -6.37 13.94
N ARG A 106 15.58 -5.16 13.67
CA ARG A 106 16.95 -4.96 13.18
C ARG A 106 17.88 -4.74 14.35
N VAL A 107 18.91 -5.57 14.43
CA VAL A 107 19.98 -5.46 15.43
C VAL A 107 21.27 -5.08 14.69
N ALA A 108 21.88 -3.96 15.07
CA ALA A 108 23.07 -3.43 14.42
C ALA A 108 24.04 -2.83 15.43
N LYS A 109 25.33 -2.77 15.09
CA LYS A 109 26.33 -2.08 15.91
C LYS A 109 25.93 -0.61 16.06
N LYS A 110 26.00 -0.11 17.30
CA LYS A 110 25.69 1.27 17.64
C LYS A 110 26.68 1.74 18.70
N SER A 111 27.68 2.50 18.27
CA SER A 111 28.75 3.02 19.14
C SER A 111 28.23 3.87 20.30
N THR A 112 27.08 4.52 20.11
CA THR A 112 26.42 5.33 21.15
C THR A 112 25.64 4.51 22.18
N SER A 113 25.50 3.20 21.98
CA SER A 113 24.87 2.29 22.93
C SER A 113 25.89 1.77 23.94
N LYS A 114 25.51 1.68 25.23
CA LYS A 114 26.38 1.13 26.30
C LYS A 114 26.87 -0.27 25.98
N VAL A 115 26.01 -1.10 25.40
CA VAL A 115 26.31 -2.48 25.02
C VAL A 115 26.91 -2.61 23.61
N GLY A 116 27.10 -1.49 22.90
CA GLY A 116 27.63 -1.48 21.54
C GLY A 116 26.65 -1.92 20.44
N TRP A 117 25.38 -2.18 20.79
CA TRP A 117 24.32 -2.64 19.89
C TRP A 117 23.06 -1.80 20.04
N GLY A 118 22.36 -1.58 18.92
CA GLY A 118 21.06 -0.98 18.87
C GLY A 118 20.05 -1.94 18.25
N VAL A 119 18.81 -1.88 18.74
CA VAL A 119 17.68 -2.60 18.19
C VAL A 119 16.65 -1.59 17.68
N THR A 120 16.24 -1.77 16.43
CA THR A 120 15.22 -0.94 15.78
C THR A 120 14.08 -1.83 15.29
N PRO A 121 12.86 -1.67 15.80
CA PRO A 121 11.70 -2.34 15.23
C PRO A 121 11.38 -1.73 13.85
N ASP A 122 10.99 -2.55 12.88
CA ASP A 122 10.73 -2.13 11.49
C ASP A 122 9.47 -2.84 10.99
N PHE A 123 8.40 -2.06 10.82
CA PHE A 123 7.26 -2.44 10.00
C PHE A 123 7.43 -1.81 8.62
N ARG A 124 7.38 -2.62 7.57
CA ARG A 124 7.74 -2.20 6.21
C ARG A 124 6.82 -2.80 5.16
N ILE A 125 6.53 -2.01 4.14
CA ILE A 125 5.92 -2.46 2.89
C ILE A 125 6.80 -1.95 1.75
N LEU A 126 7.32 -2.85 0.93
CA LEU A 126 8.17 -2.52 -0.22
C LEU A 126 7.45 -2.97 -1.49
N LEU A 127 7.18 -2.03 -2.38
CA LEU A 127 6.47 -2.27 -3.65
C LEU A 127 7.28 -1.73 -4.82
N HIS A 128 6.82 -2.04 -6.03
CA HIS A 128 7.28 -1.37 -7.24
C HIS A 128 6.81 0.10 -7.25
N ILE A 129 7.60 1.01 -7.83
CA ILE A 129 7.33 2.46 -7.81
C ILE A 129 5.95 2.85 -8.38
N LYS A 130 5.42 2.03 -9.30
CA LYS A 130 4.07 2.17 -9.87
C LYS A 130 2.95 2.18 -8.83
N ASP A 131 3.18 1.57 -7.67
CA ASP A 131 2.23 1.46 -6.57
C ASP A 131 2.46 2.54 -5.50
N VAL A 132 3.16 3.65 -5.80
CA VAL A 132 3.39 4.76 -4.87
C VAL A 132 2.09 5.36 -4.32
N ILE A 133 1.04 5.44 -5.14
CA ILE A 133 -0.28 5.92 -4.72
C ILE A 133 -0.87 5.01 -3.63
N MET A 134 -0.64 3.70 -3.73
CA MET A 134 -1.07 2.74 -2.71
C MET A 134 -0.40 3.02 -1.38
N LEU A 135 0.92 3.21 -1.38
CA LEU A 135 1.65 3.50 -0.14
C LEU A 135 1.27 4.85 0.45
N ARG A 136 0.92 5.85 -0.37
CA ARG A 136 0.37 7.13 0.10
C ARG A 136 -0.98 6.94 0.81
N LYS A 137 -1.87 6.08 0.30
CA LYS A 137 -3.13 5.73 0.98
C LYS A 137 -2.88 5.04 2.32
N ILE A 138 -1.96 4.06 2.37
CA ILE A 138 -1.61 3.36 3.61
C ILE A 138 -0.96 4.31 4.62
N HIS A 139 -0.05 5.18 4.17
CA HIS A 139 0.53 6.22 5.02
C HIS A 139 -0.53 7.17 5.58
N SER A 140 -1.49 7.61 4.76
CA SER A 140 -2.61 8.43 5.23
C SER A 140 -3.52 7.68 6.21
N PHE A 141 -3.72 6.37 6.02
CA PHE A 141 -4.51 5.52 6.90
C PHE A 141 -3.88 5.40 8.29
N PHE A 142 -2.57 5.11 8.37
CA PHE A 142 -1.87 5.01 9.65
C PHE A 142 -1.53 6.38 10.27
N GLY A 143 -1.39 7.42 9.46
CA GLY A 143 -1.00 8.76 9.90
C GLY A 143 0.44 8.87 10.43
N VAL A 144 1.24 7.80 10.28
CA VAL A 144 2.62 7.69 10.75
C VAL A 144 3.49 6.97 9.73
N GLY A 145 4.81 7.09 9.90
CA GLY A 145 5.81 6.44 9.05
C GLY A 145 6.41 7.38 8.02
N THR A 146 7.18 6.80 7.09
CA THR A 146 7.82 7.55 6.01
C THR A 146 7.79 6.72 4.73
N ILE A 147 7.67 7.40 3.59
CA ILE A 147 7.77 6.80 2.26
C ILE A 147 9.09 7.22 1.63
N TYR A 148 9.87 6.24 1.18
CA TYR A 148 11.10 6.45 0.44
C TYR A 148 10.98 5.86 -0.96
N MET A 149 11.41 6.61 -1.97
CA MET A 149 11.49 6.15 -3.36
C MET A 149 12.95 5.87 -3.73
N ARG A 150 13.18 4.77 -4.44
CA ARG A 150 14.48 4.40 -5.00
C ARG A 150 14.30 4.13 -6.49
N GLU A 151 14.39 5.20 -7.27
CA GLU A 151 14.21 5.16 -8.73
C GLU A 151 15.17 4.18 -9.42
N SER A 152 16.43 4.12 -8.97
CA SER A 152 17.43 3.20 -9.53
C SER A 152 17.04 1.71 -9.45
N HIS A 153 16.14 1.35 -8.53
CA HIS A 153 15.66 -0.02 -8.35
C HIS A 153 14.16 -0.15 -8.69
N ASN A 154 13.51 0.91 -9.18
CA ASN A 154 12.07 0.98 -9.39
C ASN A 154 11.25 0.55 -8.17
N THR A 155 11.71 0.89 -6.96
CA THR A 155 11.04 0.52 -5.71
C THR A 155 10.58 1.75 -4.94
N VAL A 156 9.49 1.56 -4.20
CA VAL A 156 9.00 2.49 -3.19
C VAL A 156 8.77 1.72 -1.90
N THR A 157 9.13 2.32 -0.77
CA THR A 157 9.04 1.68 0.54
C THR A 157 8.32 2.58 1.52
N TYR A 158 7.25 2.07 2.12
CA TYR A 158 6.64 2.64 3.32
C TYR A 158 7.22 1.94 4.54
N VAL A 159 7.60 2.69 5.56
CA VAL A 159 8.21 2.13 6.76
C VAL A 159 7.87 2.94 8.02
N VAL A 160 7.69 2.22 9.12
CA VAL A 160 7.56 2.77 10.47
C VAL A 160 8.64 2.13 11.34
N GLN A 161 9.52 2.95 11.92
CA GLN A 161 10.61 2.53 12.81
C GLN A 161 10.56 3.20 14.20
N SER A 162 9.72 4.22 14.36
CA SER A 162 9.51 4.91 15.63
C SER A 162 8.88 3.94 16.64
N LEU A 163 9.58 3.66 17.74
CA LEU A 163 9.08 2.78 18.80
C LEU A 163 7.73 3.27 19.34
N ARG A 164 7.57 4.59 19.47
CA ARG A 164 6.32 5.24 19.89
C ARG A 164 5.19 4.95 18.90
N ASP A 165 5.42 5.17 17.62
CA ASP A 165 4.37 5.03 16.61
C ASP A 165 4.02 3.55 16.37
N ILE A 166 4.99 2.65 16.46
CA ILE A 166 4.75 1.20 16.42
C ILE A 166 3.90 0.76 17.61
N THR A 167 4.24 1.22 18.82
CA THR A 167 3.52 0.87 20.05
C THR A 167 2.09 1.41 20.05
N ASN A 168 1.90 2.64 19.60
CA ASN A 168 0.63 3.35 19.77
C ASN A 168 -0.30 3.26 18.56
N ILE A 169 0.21 2.89 17.37
CA ILE A 169 -0.57 2.88 16.12
C ILE A 169 -0.52 1.50 15.45
N ILE A 170 0.68 0.98 15.16
CA ILE A 170 0.83 -0.26 14.37
C ILE A 170 0.36 -1.49 15.15
N ILE A 171 0.82 -1.67 16.40
CA ILE A 171 0.40 -2.80 17.23
C ILE A 171 -1.12 -2.77 17.48
N PRO A 172 -1.74 -1.65 17.90
CA PRO A 172 -3.18 -1.59 18.11
C PRO A 172 -4.01 -1.91 16.86
N HIS A 173 -3.54 -1.54 15.65
CA HIS A 173 -4.22 -1.92 14.42
C HIS A 173 -4.24 -3.44 14.25
N PHE A 174 -3.10 -4.12 14.33
CA PHE A 174 -3.02 -5.56 14.10
C PHE A 174 -3.53 -6.40 15.28
N ASP A 175 -3.68 -5.81 16.47
CA ASP A 175 -4.41 -6.41 17.59
C ASP A 175 -5.93 -6.40 17.33
N LYS A 176 -6.43 -5.29 16.80
CA LYS A 176 -7.86 -5.12 16.48
C LYS A 176 -8.28 -5.82 15.19
N TYR A 177 -7.40 -5.86 14.20
CA TYR A 177 -7.59 -6.46 12.89
C TYR A 177 -6.45 -7.47 12.64
N PRO A 178 -6.57 -8.71 13.16
CA PRO A 178 -5.49 -9.68 13.12
C PRO A 178 -5.16 -10.14 11.69
N LEU A 179 -3.86 -10.27 11.41
CA LEU A 179 -3.34 -11.00 10.26
C LEU A 179 -3.78 -12.47 10.34
N ILE A 180 -3.99 -13.13 9.20
CA ILE A 180 -4.43 -14.53 9.17
C ILE A 180 -3.47 -15.48 8.43
N THR A 181 -2.45 -14.96 7.74
CA THR A 181 -1.37 -15.78 7.17
C THR A 181 -0.36 -16.20 8.25
N GLN A 182 0.62 -17.02 7.88
CA GLN A 182 1.79 -17.30 8.72
C GLN A 182 2.58 -16.05 9.13
N LYS A 183 2.35 -14.89 8.51
CA LYS A 183 2.91 -13.60 8.93
C LYS A 183 2.38 -13.14 10.30
N ARG A 184 1.22 -13.65 10.74
CA ARG A 184 0.72 -13.42 12.11
C ARG A 184 1.73 -13.86 13.17
N ALA A 185 2.45 -14.96 12.95
CA ALA A 185 3.49 -15.40 13.88
C ALA A 185 4.67 -14.42 13.94
N ASP A 186 5.06 -13.84 12.80
CA ASP A 186 6.09 -12.79 12.75
C ASP A 186 5.64 -11.54 13.51
N TYR A 187 4.38 -11.14 13.34
CA TYR A 187 3.78 -10.03 14.07
C TYR A 187 3.75 -10.28 15.60
N LEU A 188 3.37 -11.48 16.05
CA LEU A 188 3.33 -11.81 17.47
C LEU A 188 4.72 -11.74 18.12
N LEU A 189 5.73 -12.30 17.45
CA LEU A 189 7.13 -12.20 17.90
C LEU A 189 7.65 -10.76 17.85
N PHE A 190 7.29 -10.00 16.81
CA PHE A 190 7.59 -8.58 16.70
C PHE A 190 6.99 -7.78 17.85
N LYS A 191 5.71 -8.01 18.19
CA LYS A 191 5.02 -7.37 19.32
C LYS A 191 5.71 -7.66 20.65
N GLN A 192 6.12 -8.92 20.88
CA GLN A 192 6.92 -9.28 22.05
C GLN A 192 8.25 -8.50 22.09
N GLY A 193 8.96 -8.43 20.96
CA GLY A 193 10.20 -7.66 20.85
C GLY A 193 10.00 -6.17 21.14
N VAL A 194 8.92 -5.57 20.63
CA VAL A 194 8.55 -4.17 20.92
C VAL A 194 8.26 -3.96 22.41
N ASN A 195 7.60 -4.90 23.07
CA ASN A 195 7.39 -4.83 24.53
C ASN A 195 8.72 -4.83 25.29
N LEU A 196 9.68 -5.68 24.92
CA LEU A 196 11.03 -5.67 25.49
C LEU A 196 11.74 -4.32 25.26
N LEU A 197 11.57 -3.72 24.08
CA LEU A 197 12.11 -2.39 23.79
C LEU A 197 11.50 -1.30 24.67
N ASN A 198 10.19 -1.33 24.91
CA ASN A 198 9.50 -0.40 25.80
C ASN A 198 9.97 -0.54 27.26
N LEU A 199 10.29 -1.76 27.69
CA LEU A 199 10.91 -2.05 29.00
C LEU A 199 12.39 -1.67 29.07
N LYS A 200 13.00 -1.23 27.95
CA LYS A 200 14.40 -0.83 27.83
C LYS A 200 15.43 -1.93 28.17
N VAL A 201 15.04 -3.21 28.13
CA VAL A 201 15.93 -4.35 28.45
C VAL A 201 17.14 -4.43 27.51
N HIS A 202 17.01 -3.92 26.28
CA HIS A 202 18.08 -3.81 25.29
C HIS A 202 19.25 -2.87 25.70
N SER A 203 19.16 -2.24 26.87
CA SER A 203 20.27 -1.52 27.50
C SER A 203 21.33 -2.46 28.06
N GLU A 204 20.98 -3.74 28.24
CA GLU A 204 21.83 -4.80 28.77
C GLU A 204 22.03 -5.91 27.72
N VAL A 205 23.17 -6.61 27.79
CA VAL A 205 23.54 -7.66 26.81
C VAL A 205 22.53 -8.80 26.79
N GLU A 206 22.04 -9.21 27.97
CA GLU A 206 21.03 -10.28 28.07
C GLU A 206 19.70 -9.90 27.41
N GLY A 207 19.28 -8.64 27.51
CA GLY A 207 18.09 -8.16 26.80
C GLY A 207 18.26 -8.16 25.28
N ILE A 208 19.48 -7.95 24.77
CA ILE A 208 19.78 -8.14 23.34
C ILE A 208 19.69 -9.61 22.96
N ARG A 209 20.19 -10.53 23.80
CA ARG A 209 20.11 -11.99 23.56
C ARG A 209 18.66 -12.47 23.50
N GLU A 210 17.80 -11.96 24.38
CA GLU A 210 16.36 -12.27 24.38
C GLU A 210 15.69 -11.81 23.07
N ILE A 211 15.95 -10.56 22.65
CA ILE A 211 15.46 -10.01 21.38
C ILE A 211 15.98 -10.82 20.18
N LEU A 212 17.23 -11.28 20.21
CA LEU A 212 17.80 -12.11 19.15
C LEU A 212 17.17 -13.51 19.11
N SER A 213 16.75 -14.05 20.25
CA SER A 213 16.01 -15.31 20.34
C SER A 213 14.63 -15.19 19.66
N LEU A 214 13.94 -14.06 19.85
CA LEU A 214 12.72 -13.74 19.09
C LEU A 214 13.01 -13.59 17.60
N LYS A 215 14.02 -12.78 17.25
CA LYS A 215 14.42 -12.51 15.86
C LYS A 215 14.77 -13.80 15.11
N GLY A 216 15.43 -14.75 15.74
CA GLY A 216 15.80 -16.04 15.12
C GLY A 216 14.60 -16.89 14.70
N SER A 217 13.41 -16.59 15.20
CA SER A 217 12.16 -17.28 14.86
C SER A 217 11.22 -16.43 13.99
N MET A 218 11.64 -15.21 13.67
CA MET A 218 10.94 -14.29 12.77
C MET A 218 11.48 -14.41 11.36
N ASN A 219 10.57 -14.34 10.39
CA ASN A 219 10.83 -14.44 8.97
C ASN A 219 11.59 -15.75 8.64
N LYS A 220 12.04 -15.92 7.39
CA LYS A 220 12.88 -17.05 6.97
C LYS A 220 14.38 -16.74 7.08
N GLU A 221 14.75 -15.81 7.95
CA GLU A 221 16.13 -15.34 8.05
C GLU A 221 16.80 -15.95 9.26
N GLU A 222 17.87 -16.71 9.01
CA GLU A 222 18.82 -17.00 10.07
C GLU A 222 19.47 -15.70 10.57
N LEU A 223 19.91 -15.70 11.82
CA LEU A 223 20.75 -14.62 12.33
C LEU A 223 22.00 -14.49 11.44
N SER A 224 22.39 -13.25 11.15
CA SER A 224 23.59 -13.00 10.35
C SER A 224 24.84 -13.55 11.06
N ASP A 225 25.86 -13.94 10.29
CA ASP A 225 27.11 -14.48 10.83
C ASP A 225 27.74 -13.55 11.86
N MET A 226 27.68 -12.24 11.59
CA MET A 226 28.13 -11.21 12.51
C MET A 226 27.39 -11.27 13.87
N LEU A 227 26.07 -11.51 13.88
CA LEU A 227 25.32 -11.67 15.13
C LEU A 227 25.64 -13.02 15.80
N LYS A 228 25.77 -14.11 15.04
CA LYS A 228 26.13 -15.44 15.55
C LYS A 228 27.51 -15.45 16.23
N ILE A 229 28.49 -14.72 15.68
CA ILE A 229 29.84 -14.59 16.25
C ILE A 229 29.82 -13.78 17.55
N ASN A 230 29.07 -12.68 17.59
CA ASN A 230 29.05 -11.79 18.76
C ASN A 230 28.12 -12.30 19.88
N PHE A 231 27.15 -13.14 19.55
CA PHE A 231 26.19 -13.70 20.49
C PHE A 231 26.09 -15.22 20.28
N THR A 232 26.99 -15.95 20.93
CA THR A 232 27.04 -17.40 20.81
C THR A 232 25.87 -18.08 21.52
N ALA A 233 25.47 -19.24 20.99
CA ALA A 233 24.44 -20.12 21.55
C ALA A 233 23.06 -19.45 21.78
N ILE A 234 22.63 -18.57 20.87
CA ILE A 234 21.23 -18.09 20.87
C ILE A 234 20.32 -19.22 20.40
N LEU A 235 19.38 -19.62 21.26
CA LEU A 235 18.33 -20.57 20.92
C LEU A 235 17.09 -19.78 20.46
N PRO A 236 16.65 -19.94 19.20
CA PRO A 236 15.41 -19.32 18.73
C PRO A 236 14.21 -19.79 19.54
N VAL A 237 13.27 -18.88 19.82
CA VAL A 237 12.03 -19.23 20.53
C VAL A 237 11.13 -20.12 19.65
N THR A 238 10.22 -20.88 20.24
CA THR A 238 9.22 -21.61 19.45
C THR A 238 8.33 -20.62 18.69
N ARG A 239 8.25 -20.78 17.36
CA ARG A 239 7.36 -19.95 16.53
C ARG A 239 5.89 -20.23 16.89
N PRO A 240 5.06 -19.20 17.11
CA PRO A 240 3.64 -19.38 17.36
C PRO A 240 2.94 -20.16 16.24
N VAL A 241 2.09 -21.13 16.61
CA VAL A 241 1.25 -21.87 15.66
C VAL A 241 0.05 -21.00 15.29
N ILE A 242 -0.14 -20.78 13.99
CA ILE A 242 -1.26 -19.99 13.47
C ILE A 242 -2.32 -20.92 12.90
N SER A 243 -3.51 -20.90 13.52
CA SER A 243 -4.71 -21.56 13.01
C SER A 243 -5.56 -20.60 12.18
N PHE A 244 -6.10 -21.08 11.07
CA PHE A 244 -7.06 -20.32 10.27
C PHE A 244 -8.45 -20.36 10.91
N GLU A 245 -9.00 -19.19 11.20
CA GLU A 245 -10.31 -19.02 11.86
C GLU A 245 -11.42 -18.56 10.91
N GLY A 246 -11.12 -18.44 9.60
CA GLY A 246 -12.02 -17.85 8.61
C GLY A 246 -11.49 -16.55 8.03
N ILE A 247 -12.06 -16.12 6.91
CA ILE A 247 -11.81 -14.78 6.39
C ILE A 247 -12.66 -13.80 7.22
N PRO A 248 -12.06 -12.86 7.96
CA PRO A 248 -12.78 -12.05 8.94
C PRO A 248 -13.71 -11.02 8.29
N ASN A 249 -13.39 -10.57 7.09
CA ASN A 249 -14.15 -9.58 6.34
C ASN A 249 -13.82 -9.70 4.84
N PRO A 250 -14.78 -9.56 3.91
CA PRO A 250 -14.49 -9.58 2.47
C PRO A 250 -13.46 -8.54 2.00
N HIS A 251 -13.37 -7.38 2.67
CA HIS A 251 -12.34 -6.38 2.41
C HIS A 251 -10.92 -6.91 2.70
N TRP A 252 -10.75 -7.82 3.66
CA TRP A 252 -9.47 -8.51 3.88
C TRP A 252 -9.06 -9.29 2.62
N PHE A 253 -9.98 -10.04 2.02
CA PHE A 253 -9.67 -10.81 0.82
C PHE A 253 -9.36 -9.88 -0.37
N ALA A 254 -10.07 -8.76 -0.51
CA ALA A 254 -9.77 -7.75 -1.53
C ALA A 254 -8.37 -7.14 -1.34
N GLY A 255 -7.99 -6.78 -0.11
CA GLY A 255 -6.66 -6.28 0.21
C GLY A 255 -5.57 -7.30 -0.06
N PHE A 256 -5.78 -8.56 0.35
CA PHE A 256 -4.85 -9.64 0.10
C PHE A 256 -4.64 -9.87 -1.41
N VAL A 257 -5.71 -9.78 -2.20
CA VAL A 257 -5.65 -9.87 -3.67
C VAL A 257 -4.94 -8.67 -4.29
N ASP A 258 -5.08 -7.47 -3.73
CA ASP A 258 -4.30 -6.31 -4.16
C ASP A 258 -2.78 -6.48 -3.95
N GLY A 259 -2.34 -7.34 -3.03
CA GLY A 259 -0.96 -7.81 -2.97
C GLY A 259 -0.71 -8.99 -3.93
N GLU A 260 -1.29 -10.13 -3.60
CA GLU A 260 -0.89 -11.47 -4.09
C GLU A 260 -1.70 -12.00 -5.29
N GLY A 261 -2.74 -11.27 -5.70
CA GLY A 261 -3.64 -11.68 -6.76
C GLY A 261 -3.11 -11.43 -8.17
N SER A 262 -3.68 -12.13 -9.15
CA SER A 262 -3.40 -11.90 -10.57
C SER A 262 -4.66 -12.12 -11.41
N PHE A 263 -4.86 -11.24 -12.40
CA PHE A 263 -5.88 -11.36 -13.43
C PHE A 263 -5.19 -11.61 -14.77
N SER A 264 -5.23 -12.85 -15.22
CA SER A 264 -4.43 -13.34 -16.35
C SER A 264 -5.30 -13.65 -17.56
N VAL A 265 -4.75 -13.38 -18.74
CA VAL A 265 -5.39 -13.62 -20.04
C VAL A 265 -4.39 -14.32 -20.95
N ASP A 266 -4.75 -15.51 -21.43
CA ASP A 266 -3.99 -16.29 -22.39
C ASP A 266 -4.71 -16.31 -23.73
N THR A 267 -3.96 -16.12 -24.82
CA THR A 267 -4.50 -16.01 -26.17
C THR A 267 -3.61 -16.78 -27.13
N THR A 268 -4.18 -17.74 -27.86
CA THR A 268 -3.45 -18.57 -28.83
C THR A 268 -4.25 -18.65 -30.13
N LYS A 269 -3.57 -18.62 -31.27
CA LYS A 269 -4.17 -18.94 -32.56
C LYS A 269 -3.73 -20.36 -32.93
N ALA A 270 -4.67 -21.27 -33.19
CA ALA A 270 -4.36 -22.63 -33.62
C ALA A 270 -3.58 -22.60 -34.94
N LYS A 271 -2.56 -23.46 -35.04
CA LYS A 271 -1.80 -23.65 -36.28
C LYS A 271 -2.58 -24.48 -37.31
N THR A 272 -3.49 -25.33 -36.86
CA THR A 272 -4.21 -26.31 -37.67
C THR A 272 -5.33 -25.67 -38.49
N ASP A 273 -6.30 -25.06 -37.82
CA ASP A 273 -7.52 -24.51 -38.43
C ASP A 273 -7.58 -22.97 -38.32
N GLY A 274 -6.57 -22.34 -37.72
CA GLY A 274 -6.54 -20.89 -37.52
C GLY A 274 -7.49 -20.38 -36.43
N SER A 275 -8.15 -21.26 -35.68
CA SER A 275 -9.11 -20.90 -34.64
C SER A 275 -8.48 -20.08 -33.52
N PHE A 276 -9.26 -19.19 -32.92
CA PHE A 276 -8.83 -18.30 -31.85
C PHE A 276 -9.22 -18.86 -30.49
N TYR A 277 -8.22 -19.04 -29.63
CA TYR A 277 -8.41 -19.47 -28.25
C TYR A 277 -8.09 -18.32 -27.30
N THR A 278 -9.02 -18.05 -26.40
CA THR A 278 -8.82 -17.13 -25.28
C THR A 278 -9.19 -17.84 -23.98
N GLN A 279 -8.30 -17.82 -23.00
CA GLN A 279 -8.56 -18.27 -21.64
C GLN A 279 -8.29 -17.14 -20.68
N ILE A 280 -9.17 -16.95 -19.70
CA ILE A 280 -8.96 -16.01 -18.60
C ILE A 280 -8.88 -16.78 -17.30
N SER A 281 -8.06 -16.29 -16.37
CA SER A 281 -7.96 -16.86 -15.02
C SER A 281 -7.73 -15.79 -13.97
N PHE A 282 -8.32 -16.02 -12.80
CA PHE A 282 -7.97 -15.33 -11.57
C PHE A 282 -7.13 -16.27 -10.72
N SER A 283 -6.05 -15.78 -10.13
CA SER A 283 -5.23 -16.57 -9.21
C SER A 283 -4.74 -15.75 -8.02
N VAL A 284 -4.41 -16.45 -6.94
CA VAL A 284 -3.66 -15.93 -5.80
C VAL A 284 -2.49 -16.87 -5.56
N SER A 285 -1.28 -16.32 -5.58
CA SER A 285 -0.03 -17.05 -5.36
C SER A 285 0.39 -16.91 -3.90
N GLN A 286 0.91 -17.97 -3.29
CA GLN A 286 1.57 -17.86 -2.00
C GLN A 286 2.63 -18.95 -1.80
N HIS A 287 3.45 -18.79 -0.77
CA HIS A 287 4.35 -19.85 -0.31
C HIS A 287 3.56 -21.04 0.26
N VAL A 288 4.06 -22.28 0.10
CA VAL A 288 3.43 -23.55 0.53
C VAL A 288 3.09 -23.59 2.03
N ARG A 289 3.80 -22.81 2.85
CA ARG A 289 3.49 -22.64 4.30
C ARG A 289 2.07 -22.12 4.57
N ASP A 290 1.48 -21.43 3.60
CA ASP A 290 0.12 -20.89 3.65
C ASP A 290 -0.83 -21.67 2.72
N GLU A 291 -0.48 -22.89 2.28
CA GLU A 291 -1.34 -23.72 1.41
C GLU A 291 -2.71 -24.01 2.05
N LEU A 292 -2.75 -24.20 3.37
CA LEU A 292 -3.99 -24.39 4.10
C LEU A 292 -4.92 -23.17 3.95
N LEU A 293 -4.38 -21.95 4.01
CA LEU A 293 -5.14 -20.72 3.77
C LEU A 293 -5.70 -20.70 2.35
N LEU A 294 -4.88 -21.00 1.34
CA LEU A 294 -5.34 -21.01 -0.06
C LEU A 294 -6.47 -22.03 -0.27
N THR A 295 -6.38 -23.21 0.36
CA THR A 295 -7.43 -24.24 0.30
C THR A 295 -8.77 -23.69 0.79
N LYS A 296 -8.76 -22.84 1.82
CA LYS A 296 -9.97 -22.19 2.36
C LYS A 296 -10.58 -21.16 1.42
N PHE A 297 -9.83 -20.64 0.45
CA PHE A 297 -10.39 -19.78 -0.60
C PHE A 297 -11.31 -20.55 -1.57
N VAL A 298 -11.06 -21.86 -1.75
CA VAL A 298 -11.95 -22.72 -2.55
C VAL A 298 -13.34 -22.78 -1.92
N ASP A 299 -13.38 -23.01 -0.60
CA ASP A 299 -14.63 -23.04 0.17
C ASP A 299 -15.27 -21.64 0.22
N TYR A 300 -14.48 -20.61 0.52
CA TYR A 300 -14.96 -19.23 0.69
C TYR A 300 -15.60 -18.65 -0.58
N LEU A 301 -14.97 -18.86 -1.75
CA LEU A 301 -15.53 -18.43 -3.03
C LEU A 301 -16.48 -19.47 -3.64
N GLY A 302 -16.54 -20.68 -3.07
CA GLY A 302 -17.26 -21.82 -3.61
C GLY A 302 -16.80 -22.22 -5.02
N CYS A 303 -15.55 -21.94 -5.39
CA CYS A 303 -14.98 -22.26 -6.70
C CYS A 303 -13.45 -22.25 -6.70
N GLY A 304 -12.86 -22.71 -7.80
CA GLY A 304 -11.41 -22.75 -7.97
C GLY A 304 -10.78 -24.04 -7.47
N ARG A 305 -9.46 -24.09 -7.51
CA ARG A 305 -8.64 -25.24 -7.09
C ARG A 305 -7.23 -24.81 -6.70
N ILE A 306 -6.52 -25.67 -6.00
CA ILE A 306 -5.10 -25.47 -5.68
C ILE A 306 -4.21 -26.12 -6.73
N VAL A 307 -3.10 -25.46 -7.08
CA VAL A 307 -2.09 -25.94 -8.02
C VAL A 307 -0.70 -25.62 -7.49
N LYS A 308 0.27 -26.50 -7.72
CA LYS A 308 1.68 -26.18 -7.48
C LYS A 308 2.19 -25.20 -8.54
N ALA A 309 3.03 -24.25 -8.14
CA ALA A 309 3.68 -23.33 -9.06
C ALA A 309 4.71 -24.10 -9.89
N SER A 310 4.65 -23.97 -11.22
CA SER A 310 5.57 -24.70 -12.11
C SER A 310 7.02 -24.26 -11.95
N ASN A 311 7.25 -22.98 -11.66
CA ASN A 311 8.58 -22.35 -11.65
C ASN A 311 9.08 -22.03 -10.24
N ARG A 312 8.34 -22.45 -9.19
CA ARG A 312 8.68 -22.16 -7.79
C ARG A 312 8.32 -23.41 -6.95
N PRO A 313 9.30 -24.22 -6.53
CA PRO A 313 9.05 -25.46 -5.78
C PRO A 313 8.21 -25.24 -4.52
N ASP A 314 8.43 -24.11 -3.83
CA ASP A 314 7.70 -23.75 -2.62
C ASP A 314 6.47 -22.86 -2.88
N GLY A 315 6.05 -22.72 -4.13
CA GLY A 315 4.91 -21.91 -4.53
C GLY A 315 3.64 -22.74 -4.73
N VAL A 316 2.52 -22.24 -4.21
CA VAL A 316 1.18 -22.78 -4.40
C VAL A 316 0.24 -21.67 -4.90
N LEU A 317 -0.73 -22.05 -5.72
CA LEU A 317 -1.69 -21.14 -6.32
C LEU A 317 -3.11 -21.61 -6.04
N PHE A 318 -3.94 -20.71 -5.55
CA PHE A 318 -5.38 -20.80 -5.77
C PHE A 318 -5.69 -20.27 -7.17
N ILE A 319 -6.43 -21.01 -7.99
CA ILE A 319 -6.78 -20.60 -9.36
C ILE A 319 -8.26 -20.85 -9.68
N VAL A 320 -8.88 -19.87 -10.33
CA VAL A 320 -10.21 -19.96 -10.95
C VAL A 320 -10.06 -19.71 -12.45
N SER A 321 -10.21 -20.76 -13.26
CA SER A 321 -10.11 -20.70 -14.73
C SER A 321 -11.43 -21.05 -15.45
N LYS A 322 -12.43 -21.58 -14.72
CA LYS A 322 -13.74 -21.88 -15.29
C LYS A 322 -14.51 -20.57 -15.51
N PHE A 323 -14.80 -20.25 -16.76
CA PHE A 323 -15.45 -18.98 -17.13
C PHE A 323 -16.77 -18.73 -16.38
N THR A 324 -17.57 -19.78 -16.14
CA THR A 324 -18.83 -19.66 -15.39
C THR A 324 -18.61 -19.21 -13.95
N ASP A 325 -17.56 -19.69 -13.29
CA ASP A 325 -17.23 -19.28 -11.92
C ASP A 325 -16.63 -17.87 -11.91
N ILE A 326 -15.80 -17.52 -12.89
CA ILE A 326 -15.27 -16.16 -13.05
C ILE A 326 -16.43 -15.15 -13.18
N LYS A 327 -17.36 -15.41 -14.10
CA LYS A 327 -18.52 -14.56 -14.37
C LYS A 327 -19.45 -14.45 -13.15
N LYS A 328 -19.76 -15.56 -12.49
CA LYS A 328 -20.80 -15.60 -11.45
C LYS A 328 -20.30 -15.34 -10.03
N LYS A 329 -19.00 -15.49 -9.76
CA LYS A 329 -18.42 -15.43 -8.42
C LYS A 329 -17.30 -14.40 -8.32
N VAL A 330 -16.25 -14.54 -9.14
CA VAL A 330 -15.06 -13.68 -9.06
C VAL A 330 -15.37 -12.23 -9.43
N ILE A 331 -16.01 -11.99 -10.59
CA ILE A 331 -16.33 -10.63 -11.04
C ILE A 331 -17.30 -9.94 -10.06
N PRO A 332 -18.44 -10.55 -9.66
CA PRO A 332 -19.35 -9.93 -8.69
C PRO A 332 -18.70 -9.64 -7.33
N PHE A 333 -17.78 -10.50 -6.88
CA PHE A 333 -17.04 -10.27 -5.63
C PHE A 333 -16.26 -8.96 -5.68
N PHE A 334 -15.40 -8.77 -6.69
CA PHE A 334 -14.58 -7.55 -6.80
C PHE A 334 -15.34 -6.32 -7.31
N HIS A 335 -16.57 -6.47 -7.80
CA HIS A 335 -17.50 -5.34 -7.94
C HIS A 335 -18.01 -4.86 -6.56
N SER A 336 -18.29 -5.81 -5.66
CA SER A 336 -18.81 -5.50 -4.31
C SER A 336 -17.69 -5.04 -3.36
N TYR A 337 -16.48 -5.56 -3.55
CA TYR A 337 -15.29 -5.26 -2.75
C TYR A 337 -14.15 -4.84 -3.69
N PRO A 338 -14.13 -3.55 -4.12
CA PRO A 338 -13.20 -3.08 -5.13
C PRO A 338 -11.74 -3.14 -4.70
N LEU A 339 -10.87 -3.45 -5.67
CA LEU A 339 -9.42 -3.32 -5.55
C LEU A 339 -9.02 -1.84 -5.59
N LEU A 340 -7.99 -1.46 -4.85
CA LEU A 340 -7.55 -0.07 -4.67
C LEU A 340 -6.26 0.27 -5.42
N GLY A 341 -5.49 -0.73 -5.86
CA GLY A 341 -4.17 -0.55 -6.46
C GLY A 341 -4.15 -0.46 -7.97
N VAL A 342 -2.96 -0.48 -8.58
CA VAL A 342 -2.80 -0.57 -10.05
C VAL A 342 -3.50 -1.82 -10.59
N LYS A 343 -3.56 -2.89 -9.79
CA LYS A 343 -4.28 -4.13 -10.10
C LYS A 343 -5.78 -3.93 -10.35
N SER A 344 -6.39 -2.88 -9.81
CA SER A 344 -7.77 -2.52 -10.14
C SER A 344 -7.96 -2.19 -11.62
N MET A 345 -6.93 -1.68 -12.30
CA MET A 345 -6.94 -1.44 -13.74
C MET A 345 -6.86 -2.75 -14.52
N ASP A 346 -6.03 -3.70 -14.08
CA ASP A 346 -5.96 -5.05 -14.65
C ASP A 346 -7.29 -5.77 -14.51
N TYR A 347 -7.93 -5.65 -13.35
CA TYR A 347 -9.27 -6.18 -13.13
C TYR A 347 -10.32 -5.58 -14.08
N ARG A 348 -10.26 -4.27 -14.37
CA ARG A 348 -11.18 -3.64 -15.33
C ARG A 348 -11.01 -4.20 -16.74
N ASP A 349 -9.77 -4.29 -17.22
CA ASP A 349 -9.48 -4.87 -18.54
C ASP A 349 -9.89 -6.35 -18.60
N PHE A 350 -9.67 -7.09 -17.50
CA PHE A 350 -10.13 -8.47 -17.35
C PHE A 350 -11.66 -8.59 -17.45
N CYS A 351 -12.42 -7.67 -16.82
CA CYS A 351 -13.89 -7.64 -16.94
C CYS A 351 -14.35 -7.34 -18.37
N LEU A 352 -13.69 -6.41 -19.07
CA LEU A 352 -13.97 -6.12 -20.48
C LEU A 352 -13.74 -7.35 -21.36
N ILE A 353 -12.64 -8.08 -21.13
CA ILE A 353 -12.34 -9.32 -21.86
C ILE A 353 -13.37 -10.40 -21.51
N ALA A 354 -13.75 -10.54 -20.24
CA ALA A 354 -14.80 -11.48 -19.84
C ALA A 354 -16.13 -11.20 -20.56
N LYS A 355 -16.47 -9.92 -20.79
CA LYS A 355 -17.65 -9.54 -21.58
C LYS A 355 -17.55 -9.96 -23.04
N ILE A 356 -16.38 -9.77 -23.68
CA ILE A 356 -16.12 -10.26 -25.05
C ILE A 356 -16.25 -11.79 -25.13
N ILE A 357 -15.83 -12.51 -24.08
CA ILE A 357 -15.96 -13.97 -24.00
C ILE A 357 -17.43 -14.39 -23.86
N GLU A 358 -18.17 -13.71 -22.99
CA GLU A 358 -19.60 -13.92 -22.76
C GLU A 358 -20.40 -13.81 -24.07
N ASP A 359 -20.13 -12.76 -24.84
CA ASP A 359 -20.82 -12.46 -26.10
C ASP A 359 -20.30 -13.30 -27.28
N LYS A 360 -19.42 -14.28 -27.03
CA LYS A 360 -18.77 -15.17 -28.02
C LYS A 360 -17.93 -14.47 -29.09
N LEU A 361 -17.72 -13.16 -28.97
CA LEU A 361 -16.92 -12.35 -29.90
C LEU A 361 -15.43 -12.71 -29.89
N HIS A 362 -14.93 -13.33 -28.83
CA HIS A 362 -13.55 -13.85 -28.75
C HIS A 362 -13.19 -14.89 -29.85
N LEU A 363 -14.20 -15.46 -30.52
CA LEU A 363 -14.04 -16.39 -31.63
C LEU A 363 -13.87 -15.70 -32.99
N THR A 364 -14.07 -14.37 -33.07
CA THR A 364 -13.89 -13.60 -34.30
C THR A 364 -12.50 -12.96 -34.37
N PRO A 365 -11.97 -12.67 -35.59
CA PRO A 365 -10.71 -11.95 -35.74
C PRO A 365 -10.69 -10.58 -35.03
N GLU A 366 -11.80 -9.84 -35.09
CA GLU A 366 -11.94 -8.51 -34.50
C GLU A 366 -11.95 -8.57 -32.97
N GLY A 367 -12.73 -9.50 -32.40
CA GLY A 367 -12.78 -9.71 -30.96
C GLY A 367 -11.44 -10.20 -30.42
N PHE A 368 -10.77 -11.12 -31.12
CA PHE A 368 -9.44 -11.59 -30.76
C PHE A 368 -8.39 -10.47 -30.81
N LYS A 369 -8.43 -9.60 -31.83
CA LYS A 369 -7.56 -8.41 -31.93
C LYS A 369 -7.80 -7.45 -30.77
N LYS A 370 -9.07 -7.22 -30.41
CA LYS A 370 -9.45 -6.37 -29.26
C LYS A 370 -8.93 -6.94 -27.94
N ILE A 371 -9.08 -8.25 -27.71
CA ILE A 371 -8.54 -8.93 -26.52
C ILE A 371 -7.01 -8.77 -26.45
N LYS A 372 -6.30 -8.97 -27.56
CA LYS A 372 -4.85 -8.76 -27.60
C LYS A 372 -4.44 -7.33 -27.25
N SER A 373 -5.19 -6.33 -27.75
CA SER A 373 -4.96 -4.93 -27.43
C SER A 373 -5.16 -4.61 -25.95
N LEU A 374 -6.22 -5.14 -25.32
CA LEU A 374 -6.45 -4.99 -23.88
C LEU A 374 -5.33 -5.68 -23.10
N LYS A 375 -5.03 -6.95 -23.43
CA LYS A 375 -3.97 -7.75 -22.80
C LYS A 375 -2.61 -7.05 -22.86
N SER A 376 -2.26 -6.37 -23.94
CA SER A 376 -0.96 -5.67 -24.05
C SER A 376 -0.78 -4.52 -23.06
N GLY A 377 -1.87 -4.01 -22.47
CA GLY A 377 -1.82 -2.98 -21.44
C GLY A 377 -1.97 -3.51 -20.01
N MET A 378 -2.03 -4.83 -19.80
CA MET A 378 -2.26 -5.45 -18.50
C MET A 378 -0.97 -5.86 -17.78
N ASN A 379 -1.05 -5.98 -16.46
CA ASN A 379 -0.07 -6.57 -15.56
C ASN A 379 1.33 -5.94 -15.69
N SER A 380 2.35 -6.72 -16.04
CA SER A 380 3.73 -6.25 -16.19
C SER A 380 3.92 -5.26 -17.34
N SER A 381 3.01 -5.25 -18.32
CA SER A 381 3.07 -4.34 -19.47
C SER A 381 2.37 -3.01 -19.20
N ARG A 382 1.70 -2.85 -18.06
CA ARG A 382 1.00 -1.62 -17.70
C ARG A 382 2.01 -0.54 -17.31
N ILE A 383 2.03 0.53 -18.09
CA ILE A 383 2.76 1.76 -17.77
C ILE A 383 1.94 2.51 -16.70
N SER A 384 2.56 2.78 -15.55
CA SER A 384 1.98 3.69 -14.56
C SER A 384 2.12 5.13 -15.04
N ILE A 385 0.99 5.82 -15.16
CA ILE A 385 0.88 7.24 -15.50
C ILE A 385 1.09 8.07 -14.24
#